data_AF-D7FN87-F1
#
_entry.id   AF-D7FN87-F1
#
_cell.length_a   1.000
_cell.length_b   1.000
_cell.length_c   1.000
_cell.angle_alpha   90.00
_cell.angle_beta   90.00
_cell.angle_gamma   90.00
#
_symmetry.space_group_name_H-M   'P 1'
#
loop_
_entity.id
_entity.type
_entity.pdbx_description
1 polymer ?
#
loop_
_entity_poly.entity_id
_entity_poly.type
_entity_poly.pdbx_seq_one_letter_code
_entity_poly.pdbx_strand_id
1 'polypeptide(L)'
;MASLAAIAEKPGGGEGGQGGEQQTRQQQQQQQQQQRRRRRLCVCTRVHQNNADRPVDLVKVREFLNTALLYADSIAIAVGPPPPPPPPSTDQHGTTTTSTAAAAGSSPPLLQSITLAAREAEREAPPDRAVESVGEGGGGEGRAAGVVNVFEVTPWGKFTPALNALLGFASRDGAELVMFQSLETTVGKDAVSGMEAYMGPADLVVGAALTGHAFRGGETVELTGVTTPWNTLALWDVAKLAKLGFLGVAEGLLPGVPAGVEEVTAIAALQVLLGAEHARAKLVRLPQVRWHTAWEDEGRRRWHESKMSSKRERADKQMSALGIKKGTVEHLG
;
A
#
# COMPACT_ATOMS: atom_id res chain seq x y z
N MET A 1 27.02 -89.79 3.61
CA MET A 1 26.88 -88.50 2.90
C MET A 1 26.42 -87.45 3.89
N ALA A 2 27.12 -86.33 3.91
CA ALA A 2 27.29 -85.44 5.05
C ALA A 2 26.12 -84.48 5.33
N SER A 3 26.09 -84.08 6.60
CA SER A 3 25.18 -83.19 7.33
C SER A 3 25.15 -81.75 6.79
N LEU A 4 23.95 -81.16 6.73
CA LEU A 4 23.71 -79.72 6.54
C LEU A 4 23.45 -79.08 7.91
N ALA A 5 24.44 -78.34 8.42
CA ALA A 5 24.32 -77.53 9.62
C ALA A 5 24.01 -76.07 9.25
N ALA A 6 22.99 -75.53 9.90
CA ALA A 6 22.54 -74.14 9.81
C ALA A 6 23.59 -73.18 10.39
N ILE A 7 23.87 -72.09 9.66
CA ILE A 7 24.62 -70.94 10.15
C ILE A 7 23.60 -69.83 10.42
N ALA A 8 23.39 -69.53 11.70
CA ALA A 8 22.63 -68.39 12.17
C ALA A 8 23.56 -67.17 12.22
N GLU A 9 23.31 -66.19 11.37
CA GLU A 9 23.97 -64.88 11.41
C GLU A 9 23.36 -64.00 12.51
N LYS A 10 24.21 -63.46 13.38
CA LYS A 10 23.82 -62.47 14.39
C LYS A 10 23.60 -61.10 13.72
N PRO A 11 22.51 -60.37 14.02
CA PRO A 11 22.39 -58.97 13.61
C PRO A 11 23.33 -58.11 14.47
N GLY A 12 24.29 -57.45 13.81
CA GLY A 12 25.13 -56.43 14.42
C GLY A 12 24.30 -55.20 14.78
N GLY A 13 24.34 -54.83 16.06
CA GLY A 13 23.74 -53.59 16.57
C GLY A 13 24.47 -52.38 16.01
N GLY A 14 23.80 -51.65 15.12
CA GLY A 14 24.28 -50.38 14.59
C GLY A 14 23.90 -49.23 15.51
N GLU A 15 24.86 -48.77 16.31
CA GLU A 15 24.84 -47.47 16.99
C GLU A 15 24.97 -46.34 15.94
N GLY A 16 23.85 -45.95 15.31
CA GLY A 16 23.84 -44.91 14.28
C GLY A 16 22.64 -43.94 14.31
N GLY A 17 21.75 -44.06 15.29
CA GLY A 17 20.43 -43.39 15.26
C GLY A 17 20.36 -41.95 15.77
N GLN A 18 21.34 -41.46 16.53
CA GLN A 18 21.19 -40.18 17.25
C GLN A 18 21.50 -38.92 16.39
N GLY A 19 22.29 -39.03 15.33
CA GLY A 19 22.66 -37.89 14.49
C GLY A 19 21.54 -37.39 13.56
N GLY A 20 20.72 -38.30 13.03
CA GLY A 20 19.68 -37.96 12.05
C GLY A 20 18.49 -37.20 12.64
N GLU A 21 18.12 -37.49 13.90
CA GLU A 21 17.00 -36.81 14.57
C GLU A 21 17.32 -35.36 14.94
N GLN A 22 18.57 -35.07 15.36
CA GLN A 22 18.99 -33.70 15.66
C GLN A 22 19.04 -32.83 14.40
N GLN A 23 19.57 -33.37 13.29
CA GLN A 23 19.60 -32.66 12.01
C GLN A 23 18.19 -32.34 11.50
N THR A 24 17.26 -33.29 11.61
CA THR A 24 15.86 -33.10 11.19
C THR A 24 15.14 -32.04 12.02
N ARG A 25 15.33 -32.04 13.36
CA ARG A 25 14.74 -31.03 14.25
C ARG A 25 15.29 -29.63 14.00
N GLN A 26 16.60 -29.51 13.76
CA GLN A 26 17.23 -28.23 13.47
C GLN A 26 16.76 -27.65 12.14
N GLN A 27 16.59 -28.50 11.12
CA GLN A 27 16.09 -28.10 9.80
C GLN A 27 14.61 -27.70 9.86
N GLN A 28 13.78 -28.40 10.64
CA GLN A 28 12.38 -28.03 10.88
C GLN A 28 12.24 -26.72 11.67
N GLN A 29 13.09 -26.50 12.68
CA GLN A 29 13.10 -25.25 13.43
C GLN A 29 13.55 -24.06 12.57
N GLN A 30 14.55 -24.25 11.70
CA GLN A 30 14.96 -23.21 10.76
C GLN A 30 13.88 -22.92 9.71
N GLN A 31 13.21 -23.94 9.18
CA GLN A 31 12.08 -23.75 8.27
C GLN A 31 10.90 -23.05 8.96
N GLN A 32 10.58 -23.42 10.21
CA GLN A 32 9.55 -22.73 10.99
C GLN A 32 9.95 -21.29 11.33
N GLN A 33 11.22 -21.02 11.66
CA GLN A 33 11.71 -19.66 11.92
C GLN A 33 11.72 -18.81 10.65
N GLN A 34 12.09 -19.38 9.50
CA GLN A 34 11.99 -18.70 8.20
C GLN A 34 10.53 -18.44 7.80
N GLN A 35 9.62 -19.38 8.06
CA GLN A 35 8.18 -19.19 7.88
C GLN A 35 7.58 -18.17 8.87
N ARG A 36 8.27 -17.87 9.98
CA ARG A 36 7.85 -16.93 11.01
C ARG A 36 8.43 -15.53 10.86
N ARG A 37 9.31 -15.27 9.89
CA ARG A 37 9.72 -13.90 9.60
C ARG A 37 8.55 -13.17 8.97
N ARG A 38 7.88 -12.36 9.79
CA ARG A 38 6.92 -11.38 9.32
C ARG A 38 7.63 -10.47 8.31
N ARG A 39 7.03 -10.34 7.13
CA ARG A 39 7.55 -9.45 6.08
C ARG A 39 7.47 -8.01 6.55
N ARG A 40 8.50 -7.22 6.26
CA ARG A 40 8.51 -5.79 6.62
C ARG A 40 7.46 -5.02 5.82
N LEU A 41 6.55 -4.35 6.53
CA LEU A 41 5.42 -3.60 6.00
C LEU A 41 5.64 -2.08 6.15
N CYS A 42 5.65 -1.38 5.02
CA CYS A 42 5.57 0.07 4.96
C CYS A 42 4.12 0.52 4.68
N VAL A 43 3.54 1.36 5.54
CA VAL A 43 2.17 1.88 5.36
C VAL A 43 2.22 3.31 4.86
N CYS A 44 1.56 3.57 3.74
CA CYS A 44 1.72 4.78 2.96
C CYS A 44 0.39 5.52 2.80
N THR A 45 0.42 6.84 2.98
CA THR A 45 -0.70 7.72 2.61
C THR A 45 -0.21 8.99 1.93
N ARG A 46 -1.13 9.72 1.30
CA ARG A 46 -0.86 10.95 0.56
C ARG A 46 -1.82 12.06 1.00
N VAL A 47 -1.29 13.25 1.22
CA VAL A 47 -2.05 14.40 1.73
C VAL A 47 -1.74 15.63 0.88
N HIS A 48 -2.76 16.29 0.34
CA HIS A 48 -2.59 17.52 -0.44
C HIS A 48 -3.64 18.55 -0.09
N GLN A 49 -3.36 19.82 -0.36
CA GLN A 49 -4.35 20.91 -0.32
C GLN A 49 -5.13 21.07 -1.63
N ASN A 50 -4.56 20.63 -2.77
CA ASN A 50 -5.01 21.04 -4.11
C ASN A 50 -6.37 20.55 -4.62
N ASN A 51 -7.15 19.76 -3.88
CA ASN A 51 -8.53 19.39 -4.28
C ASN A 51 -9.58 19.66 -3.19
N ALA A 52 -9.28 20.46 -2.18
CA ALA A 52 -10.23 20.74 -1.12
C ALA A 52 -10.42 22.24 -0.99
N ASP A 53 -11.67 22.70 -1.12
CA ASP A 53 -12.16 23.96 -0.57
C ASP A 53 -12.07 23.99 0.97
N ARG A 54 -11.31 23.07 1.57
CA ARG A 54 -11.25 22.77 2.99
C ARG A 54 -9.80 22.49 3.40
N PRO A 55 -9.39 22.93 4.60
CA PRO A 55 -8.08 22.60 5.14
C PRO A 55 -7.93 21.09 5.31
N VAL A 56 -6.68 20.63 5.30
CA VAL A 56 -6.35 19.24 5.64
C VAL A 56 -6.85 18.92 7.04
N ASP A 57 -7.57 17.81 7.17
CA ASP A 57 -8.08 17.33 8.43
C ASP A 57 -6.97 16.60 9.23
N LEU A 58 -6.31 17.34 10.12
CA LEU A 58 -5.26 16.78 10.99
C LEU A 58 -5.80 15.74 11.98
N VAL A 59 -7.11 15.72 12.27
CA VAL A 59 -7.71 14.68 13.11
C VAL A 59 -7.61 13.34 12.39
N LYS A 60 -7.97 13.29 11.11
CA LYS A 60 -7.83 12.05 10.31
C LYS A 60 -6.38 11.60 10.14
N VAL A 61 -5.44 12.54 10.03
CA VAL A 61 -4.01 12.21 10.00
C VAL A 61 -3.59 11.52 11.31
N ARG A 62 -4.00 12.06 12.47
CA ARG A 62 -3.73 11.44 13.78
C ARG A 62 -4.41 10.09 13.94
N GLU A 63 -5.67 9.96 13.54
CA GLU A 63 -6.40 8.68 13.57
C GLU A 63 -5.71 7.61 12.71
N PHE A 64 -5.28 7.98 11.51
CA PHE A 64 -4.48 7.13 10.63
C PHE A 64 -3.18 6.70 11.32
N LEU A 65 -2.40 7.64 11.88
CA LEU A 65 -1.12 7.36 12.55
C LEU A 65 -1.30 6.43 13.74
N ASN A 66 -2.24 6.75 14.65
CA ASN A 66 -2.51 5.95 15.85
C ASN A 66 -2.89 4.52 15.51
N THR A 67 -3.57 4.32 14.39
CA THR A 67 -3.97 2.99 13.92
C THR A 67 -2.82 2.28 13.20
N ALA A 68 -2.14 2.96 12.28
CA ALA A 68 -1.07 2.39 11.46
C ALA A 68 0.14 1.97 12.31
N LEU A 69 0.48 2.72 13.36
CA LEU A 69 1.55 2.38 14.30
C LEU A 69 1.33 1.03 15.00
N LEU A 70 0.10 0.49 15.02
CA LEU A 70 -0.21 -0.81 15.62
C LEU A 70 0.16 -2.00 14.73
N TYR A 71 0.51 -1.81 13.46
CA TYR A 71 0.86 -2.90 12.55
C TYR A 71 1.99 -2.59 11.55
N ALA A 72 2.24 -1.33 11.22
CA ALA A 72 3.33 -0.94 10.33
C ALA A 72 4.70 -1.17 10.96
N ASP A 73 5.71 -1.49 10.15
CA ASP A 73 7.12 -1.44 10.53
C ASP A 73 7.71 -0.06 10.20
N SER A 74 7.19 0.59 9.15
CA SER A 74 7.44 2.01 8.84
C SER A 74 6.20 2.66 8.23
N ILE A 75 6.07 3.97 8.36
CA ILE A 75 4.98 4.78 7.82
C ILE A 75 5.58 5.88 6.94
N ALA A 76 4.96 6.12 5.78
CA ALA A 76 5.34 7.21 4.90
C ALA A 76 4.13 8.07 4.50
N ILE A 77 4.31 9.39 4.58
CA ILE A 77 3.30 10.38 4.21
C ILE A 77 3.88 11.31 3.16
N ALA A 78 3.35 11.22 1.94
CA ALA A 78 3.65 12.17 0.87
C ALA A 78 2.75 13.41 1.03
N VAL A 79 3.37 14.59 1.07
CA VAL A 79 2.67 15.87 1.24
C VAL A 79 2.81 16.70 -0.03
N GLY A 80 1.70 17.24 -0.53
CA GLY A 80 1.71 18.16 -1.66
C GLY A 80 2.26 19.53 -1.28
N PRO A 81 2.87 20.27 -2.22
CA PRO A 81 3.31 21.63 -1.97
C PRO A 81 2.09 22.52 -1.67
N PRO A 82 2.30 23.67 -1.00
CA PRO A 82 1.23 24.64 -0.82
C PRO A 82 0.67 25.08 -2.18
N PRO A 83 -0.62 25.45 -2.27
CA PRO A 83 -1.19 25.98 -3.49
C PRO A 83 -0.40 27.24 -3.90
N PRO A 84 -0.20 27.48 -5.20
CA PRO A 84 0.41 28.72 -5.65
C PRO A 84 -0.42 29.92 -5.16
N PRO A 85 0.22 31.06 -4.88
CA PRO A 85 -0.51 32.27 -4.52
C PRO A 85 -1.50 32.63 -5.64
N PRO A 86 -2.67 33.20 -5.30
CA PRO A 86 -3.63 33.64 -6.31
C PRO A 86 -2.94 34.63 -7.27
N PRO A 87 -3.28 34.61 -8.57
CA PRO A 87 -2.75 35.60 -9.50
C PRO A 87 -3.08 37.02 -9.01
N PRO A 88 -2.21 38.00 -9.24
CA PRO A 88 -2.50 39.38 -8.85
C PRO A 88 -3.82 39.82 -9.50
N SER A 89 -4.79 40.22 -8.68
CA SER A 89 -6.03 40.81 -9.17
C SER A 89 -5.73 42.23 -9.65
N THR A 90 -6.01 42.51 -10.92
CA THR A 90 -5.98 43.88 -11.43
C THR A 90 -7.32 44.51 -11.10
N ASP A 91 -7.34 45.50 -10.22
CA ASP A 91 -8.56 46.25 -9.96
C ASP A 91 -8.97 47.04 -11.22
N GLN A 92 -10.25 47.40 -11.33
CA GLN A 92 -10.82 48.12 -12.50
C GLN A 92 -10.13 49.46 -12.83
N HIS A 93 -9.24 49.94 -11.96
CA HIS A 93 -8.49 51.18 -12.12
C HIS A 93 -7.06 50.97 -12.62
N GLY A 94 -6.68 49.74 -13.02
CA GLY A 94 -5.33 49.44 -13.53
C GLY A 94 -4.25 49.43 -12.46
N THR A 95 -4.62 49.53 -11.17
CA THR A 95 -3.70 49.42 -10.06
C THR A 95 -3.44 47.95 -9.77
N THR A 96 -2.20 47.51 -10.01
CA THR A 96 -1.73 46.19 -9.54
C THR A 96 -1.54 46.28 -8.03
N THR A 97 -2.56 45.89 -7.27
CA THR A 97 -2.42 45.65 -5.84
C THR A 97 -1.73 44.29 -5.67
N THR A 98 -0.39 44.30 -5.54
CA THR A 98 0.30 43.18 -4.90
C THR A 98 -0.26 43.07 -3.50
N SER A 99 -1.14 42.09 -3.27
CA SER A 99 -1.61 41.72 -1.95
C SER A 99 -0.41 41.23 -1.15
N THR A 100 0.35 42.15 -0.56
CA THR A 100 1.19 41.90 0.61
C THR A 100 0.24 41.77 1.80
N ALA A 101 -0.56 40.70 1.81
CA ALA A 101 -1.23 40.25 3.02
C ALA A 101 -0.13 39.79 3.98
N ALA A 102 0.27 40.72 4.83
CA ALA A 102 1.31 40.58 5.82
C ALA A 102 1.00 39.41 6.78
N ALA A 103 2.11 38.74 7.12
CA ALA A 103 2.32 37.95 8.31
C ALA A 103 1.58 38.48 9.55
N ALA A 104 0.49 37.82 9.93
CA ALA A 104 -0.08 37.84 11.28
C ALA A 104 -0.88 36.56 11.50
N GLY A 105 -0.26 35.57 12.18
CA GLY A 105 -0.91 34.32 12.59
C GLY A 105 -0.82 33.13 11.61
N SER A 106 0.24 33.04 10.80
CA SER A 106 0.38 31.98 9.79
C SER A 106 0.36 30.60 10.43
N SER A 107 -0.68 29.81 10.16
CA SER A 107 -0.67 28.37 10.46
C SER A 107 0.60 27.75 9.86
N PRO A 108 1.26 26.82 10.55
CA PRO A 108 2.48 26.21 10.06
C PRO A 108 2.23 25.58 8.67
N PRO A 109 3.20 25.62 7.75
CA PRO A 109 3.10 24.94 6.46
C PRO A 109 2.60 23.50 6.65
N LEU A 110 1.79 23.00 5.71
CA LEU A 110 1.14 21.69 5.83
C LEU A 110 2.13 20.58 6.23
N LEU A 111 3.31 20.57 5.60
CA LEU A 111 4.39 19.65 5.90
C LEU A 111 4.80 19.70 7.39
N GLN A 112 4.95 20.90 7.96
CA GLN A 112 5.30 21.08 9.36
C GLN A 112 4.18 20.61 10.30
N SER A 113 2.92 20.89 9.95
CA SER A 113 1.75 20.45 10.72
C SER A 113 1.66 18.91 10.79
N ILE A 114 1.82 18.25 9.64
CA ILE A 114 1.80 16.78 9.57
C ILE A 114 3.03 16.18 10.28
N THR A 115 4.21 16.80 10.12
CA THR A 115 5.43 16.36 10.82
C THR A 115 5.29 16.45 12.34
N LEU A 116 4.65 17.52 12.85
CA LEU A 116 4.39 17.65 14.28
C LEU A 116 3.40 16.57 14.76
N ALA A 117 2.31 16.35 14.04
CA ALA A 117 1.34 15.30 14.35
C ALA A 117 1.96 13.89 14.32
N ALA A 118 2.86 13.63 13.37
CA ALA A 118 3.64 12.38 13.31
C ALA A 118 4.49 12.17 14.57
N ARG A 119 5.26 13.20 14.97
CA ARG A 119 6.08 13.14 16.18
C ARG A 119 5.28 13.01 17.46
N GLU A 120 4.09 13.62 17.52
CA GLU A 120 3.15 13.44 18.63
C GLU A 120 2.68 11.99 18.73
N ALA A 121 2.19 11.42 17.64
CA ALA A 121 1.72 10.03 17.59
C ALA A 121 2.84 9.02 17.95
N GLU A 122 4.08 9.26 17.51
CA GLU A 122 5.22 8.42 17.88
C GLU A 122 5.55 8.47 19.38
N ARG A 123 5.40 9.64 20.03
CA ARG A 123 5.62 9.77 21.49
C ARG A 123 4.51 9.09 22.30
N GLU A 124 3.30 9.06 21.78
CA GLU A 124 2.14 8.43 22.41
C GLU A 124 2.06 6.92 22.15
N ALA A 125 2.85 6.40 21.20
CA ALA A 125 2.87 4.99 20.87
C ALA A 125 3.41 4.13 22.03
N PRO A 126 2.87 2.91 22.25
CA PRO A 126 3.33 2.03 23.32
C PRO A 126 4.83 1.69 23.23
N PRO A 127 5.55 1.65 24.37
CA PRO A 127 7.02 1.49 24.40
C PRO A 127 7.53 0.13 23.87
N ASP A 128 6.70 -0.90 23.84
CA ASP A 128 7.02 -2.23 23.27
C ASP A 128 7.30 -2.21 21.76
N ARG A 129 7.25 -1.02 21.14
CA ARG A 129 7.51 -0.75 19.72
C ARG A 129 8.82 -0.02 19.46
N ALA A 130 9.61 0.31 20.49
CA ALA A 130 10.94 0.91 20.31
C ALA A 130 11.80 -0.05 19.47
N VAL A 131 11.84 0.23 18.17
CA VAL A 131 12.54 -0.55 17.16
C VAL A 131 13.97 -0.71 17.62
N GLU A 132 14.44 -1.95 17.77
CA GLU A 132 15.87 -2.24 17.90
C GLU A 132 16.57 -1.58 16.71
N SER A 133 17.25 -0.46 16.97
CA SER A 133 17.94 0.30 15.93
C SER A 133 18.97 -0.63 15.28
N VAL A 134 18.67 -1.09 14.06
CA VAL A 134 19.57 -1.93 13.29
C VAL A 134 20.84 -1.12 13.05
N GLY A 135 21.95 -1.69 13.50
CA GLY A 135 23.25 -1.05 13.61
C GLY A 135 23.79 -0.45 12.32
N GLU A 136 24.69 0.51 12.55
CA GLU A 136 25.44 1.35 11.63
C GLU A 136 26.00 0.57 10.43
N GLY A 137 25.60 0.99 9.22
CA GLY A 137 26.15 0.43 7.98
C GLY A 137 25.77 1.21 6.74
N GLY A 138 26.48 2.33 6.48
CA GLY A 138 26.53 2.99 5.17
C GLY A 138 26.16 4.46 5.18
N GLY A 139 27.13 5.33 4.86
CA GLY A 139 27.01 6.79 4.94
C GLY A 139 26.09 7.39 3.87
N GLY A 140 24.80 7.48 4.21
CA GLY A 140 23.84 8.41 3.60
C GLY A 140 23.40 9.42 4.65
N GLU A 141 23.27 10.69 4.25
CA GLU A 141 22.93 11.83 5.10
C GLU A 141 21.85 11.51 6.16
N GLY A 142 22.16 11.89 7.40
CA GLY A 142 21.44 11.51 8.62
C GLY A 142 19.94 11.77 8.55
N ARG A 143 19.19 10.69 8.38
CA ARG A 143 17.75 10.67 8.57
C ARG A 143 17.47 10.39 10.03
N ALA A 144 16.75 11.29 10.71
CA ALA A 144 16.25 11.03 12.06
C ALA A 144 15.42 9.74 12.02
N ALA A 145 15.85 8.71 12.78
CA ALA A 145 15.26 7.39 12.80
C ALA A 145 13.89 7.44 13.50
N GLY A 146 12.85 7.79 12.75
CA GLY A 146 11.45 7.67 13.15
C GLY A 146 10.76 6.57 12.35
N VAL A 147 9.76 5.94 12.96
CA VAL A 147 8.84 5.00 12.29
C VAL A 147 8.05 5.76 11.22
N VAL A 148 7.72 7.04 11.48
CA VAL A 148 6.92 7.88 10.60
C VAL A 148 7.78 8.86 9.81
N ASN A 149 7.67 8.78 8.49
CA ASN A 149 8.42 9.60 7.54
C ASN A 149 7.48 10.51 6.75
N VAL A 150 7.67 11.81 6.86
CA VAL A 150 6.87 12.82 6.15
C VAL A 150 7.77 13.57 5.18
N PHE A 151 7.37 13.65 3.91
CA PHE A 151 8.16 14.37 2.90
C PHE A 151 7.28 15.01 1.84
N GLU A 152 7.79 16.09 1.25
CA GLU A 152 7.12 16.79 0.15
C GLU A 152 7.33 16.06 -1.18
N VAL A 153 6.31 16.10 -2.04
CA VAL A 153 6.39 15.58 -3.42
C VAL A 153 6.07 16.70 -4.41
N THR A 154 7.05 17.03 -5.27
CA THR A 154 6.90 18.00 -6.36
C THR A 154 7.48 17.43 -7.67
N PRO A 155 6.75 17.52 -8.81
CA PRO A 155 5.36 17.98 -8.92
C PRO A 155 4.40 17.00 -8.24
N TRP A 156 3.28 17.51 -7.68
CA TRP A 156 2.28 16.67 -7.02
C TRP A 156 1.51 15.77 -7.98
N GLY A 157 1.17 16.31 -9.16
CA GLY A 157 0.27 15.66 -10.10
C GLY A 157 -1.16 15.50 -9.57
N LYS A 158 -1.86 14.48 -10.05
CA LYS A 158 -3.21 14.07 -9.66
C LYS A 158 -3.15 12.82 -8.79
N PHE A 159 -2.38 11.81 -9.19
CA PHE A 159 -2.33 10.53 -8.49
C PHE A 159 -0.93 9.90 -8.43
N THR A 160 -0.28 9.68 -9.56
CA THR A 160 0.86 8.75 -9.64
C THR A 160 2.18 9.26 -9.07
N PRO A 161 2.54 10.57 -9.12
CA PRO A 161 3.81 11.03 -8.57
C PRO A 161 3.95 10.74 -7.07
N ALA A 162 2.91 11.03 -6.28
CA ALA A 162 2.90 10.73 -4.85
C ALA A 162 3.04 9.23 -4.55
N LEU A 163 2.33 8.38 -5.31
CA LEU A 163 2.40 6.92 -5.12
C LEU A 163 3.77 6.34 -5.48
N ASN A 164 4.37 6.82 -6.58
CA ASN A 164 5.71 6.40 -6.98
C ASN A 164 6.78 6.89 -6.00
N ALA A 165 6.62 8.08 -5.42
CA ALA A 165 7.52 8.57 -4.37
C ALA A 165 7.44 7.72 -3.09
N LEU A 166 6.22 7.35 -2.68
CA LEU A 166 5.97 6.43 -1.56
C LEU A 166 6.54 5.03 -1.81
N LEU A 167 6.34 4.48 -3.00
CA LEU A 167 6.95 3.20 -3.41
C LEU A 167 8.48 3.27 -3.38
N GLY A 168 9.06 4.36 -3.90
CA GLY A 168 10.50 4.58 -3.86
C GLY A 168 11.04 4.70 -2.42
N PHE A 169 10.27 5.30 -1.51
CA PHE A 169 10.58 5.29 -0.09
C PHE A 169 10.55 3.86 0.48
N ALA A 170 9.44 3.12 0.31
CA ALA A 170 9.30 1.76 0.84
C ALA A 170 10.41 0.82 0.33
N SER A 171 10.79 0.95 -0.94
CA SER A 171 11.90 0.19 -1.52
C SER A 171 13.26 0.53 -0.86
N ARG A 172 13.58 1.81 -0.65
CA ARG A 172 14.82 2.23 0.04
C ARG A 172 14.84 1.87 1.52
N ASP A 173 13.67 1.87 2.16
CA ASP A 173 13.50 1.45 3.55
C ASP A 173 13.68 -0.06 3.74
N GLY A 174 13.78 -0.83 2.65
CA GLY A 174 13.89 -2.29 2.69
C GLY A 174 12.59 -2.96 3.13
N ALA A 175 11.44 -2.33 2.86
CA ALA A 175 10.15 -2.96 3.04
C ALA A 175 9.91 -4.01 1.95
N GLU A 176 9.34 -5.14 2.35
CA GLU A 176 8.95 -6.22 1.44
C GLU A 176 7.53 -5.98 0.91
N LEU A 177 6.70 -5.34 1.74
CA LEU A 177 5.32 -5.00 1.43
C LEU A 177 5.09 -3.50 1.60
N VAL A 178 4.28 -2.92 0.71
CA VAL A 178 3.77 -1.55 0.85
C VAL A 178 2.26 -1.56 0.84
N MET A 179 1.64 -0.97 1.86
CA MET A 179 0.19 -0.80 1.91
C MET A 179 -0.17 0.66 1.63
N PHE A 180 -0.91 0.91 0.57
CA PHE A 180 -1.53 2.22 0.38
C PHE A 180 -2.86 2.25 1.13
N GLN A 181 -3.04 3.28 1.94
CA GLN A 181 -4.22 3.49 2.76
C GLN A 181 -4.71 4.93 2.69
N SER A 182 -6.00 5.11 2.43
CA SER A 182 -6.65 6.42 2.51
C SER A 182 -6.86 6.83 3.96
N LEU A 183 -6.73 8.13 4.25
CA LEU A 183 -7.14 8.73 5.53
C LEU A 183 -8.65 8.53 5.83
N GLU A 184 -9.46 8.21 4.82
CA GLU A 184 -10.89 7.93 4.95
C GLU A 184 -11.18 6.46 5.31
N THR A 185 -10.15 5.67 5.58
CA THR A 185 -10.27 4.23 5.89
C THR A 185 -9.59 3.91 7.21
N THR A 186 -10.37 3.37 8.14
CA THR A 186 -9.88 2.80 9.39
C THR A 186 -9.77 1.28 9.24
N VAL A 187 -8.61 0.73 9.57
CA VAL A 187 -8.34 -0.71 9.46
C VAL A 187 -7.56 -1.17 10.69
N GLY A 188 -8.03 -2.23 11.35
CA GLY A 188 -7.34 -2.81 12.50
C GLY A 188 -6.21 -3.77 12.12
N LYS A 189 -5.32 -4.05 13.07
CA LYS A 189 -4.21 -5.00 12.92
C LYS A 189 -4.66 -6.37 12.41
N ASP A 190 -5.81 -6.87 12.88
CA ASP A 190 -6.33 -8.18 12.48
C ASP A 190 -6.73 -8.21 11.00
N ALA A 191 -7.31 -7.12 10.48
CA ALA A 191 -7.66 -7.01 9.07
C ALA A 191 -6.40 -6.97 8.18
N VAL A 192 -5.38 -6.21 8.59
CA VAL A 192 -4.08 -6.18 7.90
C VAL A 192 -3.41 -7.55 7.93
N SER A 193 -3.43 -8.23 9.08
CA SER A 193 -2.91 -9.60 9.22
C SER A 193 -3.67 -10.59 8.33
N GLY A 194 -4.99 -10.42 8.20
CA GLY A 194 -5.82 -11.17 7.26
C GLY A 194 -5.42 -10.94 5.81
N MET A 195 -5.13 -9.69 5.41
CA MET A 195 -4.62 -9.38 4.07
C MET A 195 -3.22 -9.98 3.84
N GLU A 196 -2.31 -9.87 4.81
CA GLU A 196 -0.97 -10.46 4.75
C GLU A 196 -1.02 -11.98 4.56
N ALA A 197 -1.99 -12.66 5.19
CA ALA A 197 -2.18 -14.12 5.05
C ALA A 197 -2.58 -14.55 3.63
N TYR A 198 -3.25 -13.68 2.85
CA TYR A 198 -3.57 -13.95 1.45
C TYR A 198 -2.42 -13.65 0.48
N MET A 199 -1.38 -12.94 0.94
CA MET A 199 -0.26 -12.50 0.13
C MET A 199 0.85 -13.57 0.11
N GLY A 200 0.88 -14.40 -0.93
CA GLY A 200 1.93 -15.38 -1.19
C GLY A 200 3.01 -14.89 -2.18
N PRO A 201 4.02 -15.73 -2.48
CA PRO A 201 5.15 -15.34 -3.34
C PRO A 201 4.77 -14.96 -4.77
N ALA A 202 3.69 -15.52 -5.31
CA ALA A 202 3.18 -15.26 -6.65
C ALA A 202 2.26 -14.01 -6.75
N ASP A 203 1.93 -13.41 -5.60
CA ASP A 203 0.98 -12.33 -5.54
C ASP A 203 1.68 -10.99 -5.74
N LEU A 204 1.03 -10.11 -6.51
CA LEU A 204 1.41 -8.72 -6.71
C LEU A 204 0.69 -7.83 -5.71
N VAL A 205 -0.61 -8.04 -5.54
CA VAL A 205 -1.46 -7.17 -4.73
C VAL A 205 -2.60 -7.95 -4.08
N VAL A 206 -2.88 -7.60 -2.83
CA VAL A 206 -4.06 -8.02 -2.08
C VAL A 206 -4.75 -6.75 -1.56
N GLY A 207 -6.00 -6.50 -1.94
CA GLY A 207 -6.78 -5.38 -1.40
C GLY A 207 -8.09 -5.82 -0.80
N ALA A 208 -8.60 -5.02 0.13
CA ALA A 208 -9.88 -5.28 0.77
C ALA A 208 -11.05 -4.93 -0.16
N ALA A 209 -12.05 -5.79 -0.23
CA ALA A 209 -13.33 -5.52 -0.89
C ALA A 209 -14.11 -4.46 -0.09
N LEU A 210 -14.01 -3.21 -0.52
CA LEU A 210 -14.79 -2.09 0.01
C LEU A 210 -16.16 -1.99 -0.70
N THR A 211 -17.16 -1.37 -0.07
CA THR A 211 -18.44 -1.02 -0.72
C THR A 211 -18.22 -0.36 -2.10
N GLY A 212 -19.06 -0.68 -3.08
CA GLY A 212 -18.91 -0.17 -4.45
C GLY A 212 -18.00 -1.01 -5.35
N HIS A 213 -17.21 -1.94 -4.81
CA HIS A 213 -16.62 -2.98 -5.65
C HIS A 213 -17.71 -3.89 -6.22
N ALA A 214 -17.56 -4.30 -7.47
CA ALA A 214 -18.33 -5.38 -8.10
C ALA A 214 -17.74 -6.75 -7.69
N PHE A 215 -17.67 -6.99 -6.38
CA PHE A 215 -17.09 -8.20 -5.81
C PHE A 215 -17.94 -9.45 -6.13
N ARG A 216 -17.26 -10.55 -6.49
CA ARG A 216 -17.84 -11.84 -6.88
C ARG A 216 -17.01 -12.98 -6.28
N GLY A 217 -17.28 -13.34 -5.02
CA GLY A 217 -16.44 -14.28 -4.28
C GLY A 217 -16.34 -15.64 -4.97
N GLY A 218 -15.14 -16.22 -5.00
CA GLY A 218 -14.83 -17.49 -5.66
C GLY A 218 -14.53 -17.40 -7.15
N GLU A 219 -14.56 -16.20 -7.74
CA GLU A 219 -14.34 -16.01 -9.18
C GLU A 219 -13.00 -15.34 -9.50
N THR A 220 -12.43 -15.68 -10.66
CA THR A 220 -11.42 -14.84 -11.33
C THR A 220 -12.12 -14.00 -12.38
N VAL A 221 -12.00 -12.68 -12.29
CA VAL A 221 -12.67 -11.73 -13.20
C VAL A 221 -11.68 -10.79 -13.86
N GLU A 222 -12.11 -10.14 -14.93
CA GLU A 222 -11.34 -9.08 -15.60
C GLU A 222 -11.15 -7.85 -14.68
N LEU A 223 -9.99 -7.21 -14.75
CA LEU A 223 -9.72 -5.94 -14.08
C LEU A 223 -10.54 -4.80 -14.69
N THR A 224 -11.25 -4.10 -13.83
CA THR A 224 -12.02 -2.89 -14.15
C THR A 224 -11.86 -1.89 -13.01
N GLY A 225 -12.31 -0.65 -13.20
CA GLY A 225 -12.31 0.33 -12.10
C GLY A 225 -13.11 -0.07 -10.85
N VAL A 226 -13.88 -1.18 -10.87
CA VAL A 226 -14.67 -1.65 -9.72
C VAL A 226 -14.45 -3.12 -9.32
N THR A 227 -13.66 -3.88 -10.08
CA THR A 227 -13.26 -5.25 -9.70
C THR A 227 -11.84 -5.29 -9.13
N THR A 228 -11.04 -4.27 -9.42
CA THR A 228 -9.63 -4.19 -9.01
C THR A 228 -9.45 -3.80 -7.53
N PRO A 229 -8.43 -4.33 -6.83
CA PRO A 229 -7.99 -3.84 -5.53
C PRO A 229 -7.62 -2.35 -5.54
N TRP A 230 -8.43 -1.50 -4.91
CA TRP A 230 -8.15 -0.05 -4.85
C TRP A 230 -7.03 0.29 -3.86
N ASN A 231 -6.15 1.22 -4.24
CA ASN A 231 -5.12 1.82 -3.36
C ASN A 231 -5.68 2.52 -2.10
N THR A 232 -7.00 2.59 -1.96
CA THR A 232 -7.67 3.00 -0.72
C THR A 232 -7.32 2.07 0.44
N LEU A 233 -7.16 0.77 0.19
CA LEU A 233 -6.70 -0.23 1.15
C LEU A 233 -6.17 -1.46 0.40
N ALA A 234 -4.93 -1.36 -0.09
CA ALA A 234 -4.27 -2.42 -0.86
C ALA A 234 -2.82 -2.61 -0.43
N LEU A 235 -2.46 -3.87 -0.20
CA LEU A 235 -1.13 -4.36 0.12
C LEU A 235 -0.45 -4.84 -1.15
N TRP A 236 0.76 -4.37 -1.43
CA TRP A 236 1.52 -4.68 -2.64
C TRP A 236 2.87 -5.31 -2.29
N ASP A 237 3.34 -6.20 -3.16
CA ASP A 237 4.72 -6.66 -3.16
C ASP A 237 5.63 -5.56 -3.72
N VAL A 238 6.56 -5.07 -2.89
CA VAL A 238 7.44 -3.93 -3.24
C VAL A 238 8.37 -4.31 -4.38
N ALA A 239 8.95 -5.51 -4.35
CA ALA A 239 9.92 -5.95 -5.35
C ALA A 239 9.30 -6.10 -6.74
N LYS A 240 8.04 -6.55 -6.82
CA LYS A 240 7.29 -6.64 -8.07
C LYS A 240 6.80 -5.27 -8.54
N LEU A 241 6.18 -4.48 -7.65
CA LEU A 241 5.64 -3.17 -8.02
C LEU A 241 6.76 -2.20 -8.44
N ALA A 242 7.92 -2.23 -7.78
CA ALA A 242 9.07 -1.36 -8.09
C ALA A 242 9.69 -1.61 -9.48
N LYS A 243 9.39 -2.72 -10.16
CA LYS A 243 9.82 -2.96 -11.55
C LYS A 243 9.17 -2.01 -12.54
N LEU A 244 8.03 -1.41 -12.17
CA LEU A 244 7.24 -0.56 -13.07
C LEU A 244 6.78 0.74 -12.41
N GLY A 245 6.31 0.66 -11.16
CA GLY A 245 5.55 1.71 -10.50
C GLY A 245 4.16 1.90 -11.10
N PHE A 246 3.52 3.01 -10.74
CA PHE A 246 2.25 3.47 -11.30
C PHE A 246 2.49 4.29 -12.58
N LEU A 247 1.71 4.00 -13.62
CA LEU A 247 1.95 4.48 -14.97
C LEU A 247 1.38 5.88 -15.22
N GLY A 248 2.08 6.70 -16.02
CA GLY A 248 1.64 8.03 -16.40
C GLY A 248 0.31 8.08 -17.19
N VAL A 249 -0.14 6.97 -17.78
CA VAL A 249 -1.48 6.91 -18.41
C VAL A 249 -2.59 7.13 -17.38
N ALA A 250 -2.41 6.65 -16.14
CA ALA A 250 -3.36 6.85 -15.05
C ALA A 250 -3.26 8.23 -14.38
N GLU A 251 -2.23 9.01 -14.75
CA GLU A 251 -2.06 10.40 -14.36
C GLU A 251 -2.89 11.35 -15.25
N GLY A 252 -3.45 10.84 -16.35
CA GLY A 252 -4.26 11.61 -17.29
C GLY A 252 -3.46 12.68 -18.03
N LEU A 253 -2.23 12.32 -18.42
CA LEU A 253 -1.33 13.16 -19.22
C LEU A 253 -1.63 13.06 -20.73
N LEU A 254 -2.37 12.03 -21.15
CA LEU A 254 -2.73 11.82 -22.56
C LEU A 254 -4.07 12.51 -22.89
N PRO A 255 -4.21 13.14 -24.08
CA PRO A 255 -5.45 13.77 -24.50
C PRO A 255 -6.64 12.80 -24.44
N GLY A 256 -7.73 13.21 -23.79
CA GLY A 256 -8.95 12.40 -23.65
C GLY A 256 -8.85 11.24 -22.66
N VAL A 257 -7.70 11.00 -22.05
CA VAL A 257 -7.50 9.96 -21.04
C VAL A 257 -7.60 10.56 -19.64
N PRO A 258 -8.64 10.24 -18.87
CA PRO A 258 -8.83 10.75 -17.51
C PRO A 258 -7.89 10.09 -16.50
N ALA A 259 -7.65 10.76 -15.37
CA ALA A 259 -6.76 10.30 -14.30
C ALA A 259 -7.48 9.50 -13.19
N GLY A 260 -6.72 8.71 -12.42
CA GLY A 260 -7.16 7.85 -11.31
C GLY A 260 -7.28 6.37 -11.70
N VAL A 261 -7.76 5.51 -10.79
CA VAL A 261 -7.82 4.04 -10.98
C VAL A 261 -6.47 3.44 -11.42
N GLU A 262 -5.40 4.05 -10.91
CA GLU A 262 -4.01 3.76 -11.24
C GLU A 262 -3.62 2.29 -11.05
N GLU A 263 -4.24 1.62 -10.07
CA GLU A 263 -4.10 0.20 -9.79
C GLU A 263 -4.42 -0.68 -11.01
N VAL A 264 -5.40 -0.31 -11.84
CA VAL A 264 -5.86 -1.13 -12.98
C VAL A 264 -4.72 -1.29 -13.99
N THR A 265 -4.12 -0.17 -14.38
CA THR A 265 -3.05 -0.14 -15.38
C THR A 265 -1.76 -0.76 -14.85
N ALA A 266 -1.44 -0.51 -13.57
CA ALA A 266 -0.25 -1.08 -12.93
C ALA A 266 -0.32 -2.62 -12.86
N ILE A 267 -1.45 -3.17 -12.41
CA ILE A 267 -1.63 -4.63 -12.31
C ILE A 267 -1.61 -5.25 -13.70
N ALA A 268 -2.38 -4.72 -14.65
CA ALA A 268 -2.45 -5.30 -16.00
C ALA A 268 -1.07 -5.32 -16.68
N ALA A 269 -0.31 -4.22 -16.58
CA ALA A 269 1.04 -4.15 -17.15
C ALA A 269 2.03 -5.10 -16.45
N LEU A 270 1.96 -5.24 -15.13
CA LEU A 270 2.81 -6.17 -14.39
C LEU A 270 2.45 -7.64 -14.67
N GLN A 271 1.18 -7.96 -14.89
CA GLN A 271 0.75 -9.29 -15.33
C GLN A 271 1.26 -9.63 -16.73
N VAL A 272 1.31 -8.64 -17.64
CA VAL A 272 1.95 -8.82 -18.96
C VAL A 272 3.47 -9.00 -18.82
N LEU A 273 4.13 -8.20 -17.97
CA LEU A 273 5.59 -8.21 -17.83
C LEU A 273 6.11 -9.46 -17.11
N LEU A 274 5.41 -9.93 -16.08
CA LEU A 274 5.87 -10.99 -15.19
C LEU A 274 5.17 -12.34 -15.43
N GLY A 275 4.07 -12.36 -16.17
CA GLY A 275 3.14 -13.49 -16.21
C GLY A 275 2.05 -13.33 -15.16
N ALA A 276 0.80 -13.64 -15.52
CA ALA A 276 -0.36 -13.50 -14.63
C ALA A 276 -0.25 -14.41 -13.40
N GLU A 277 0.40 -15.56 -13.55
CA GLU A 277 0.72 -16.53 -12.51
C GLU A 277 1.78 -16.05 -11.51
N HIS A 278 2.57 -15.03 -11.86
CA HIS A 278 3.62 -14.45 -11.01
C HIS A 278 3.32 -13.02 -10.54
N ALA A 279 2.18 -12.46 -10.96
CA ALA A 279 1.71 -11.13 -10.58
C ALA A 279 0.20 -11.15 -10.30
N ARG A 280 -0.25 -12.11 -9.47
CA ARG A 280 -1.67 -12.27 -9.17
C ARG A 280 -2.21 -11.08 -8.38
N ALA A 281 -3.42 -10.66 -8.73
CA ALA A 281 -4.16 -9.66 -7.97
C ALA A 281 -5.30 -10.35 -7.23
N LYS A 282 -5.51 -9.99 -5.97
CA LYS A 282 -6.57 -10.53 -5.13
C LYS A 282 -7.39 -9.41 -4.51
N LEU A 283 -8.70 -9.51 -4.64
CA LEU A 283 -9.66 -8.70 -3.89
C LEU A 283 -10.28 -9.59 -2.82
N VAL A 284 -10.09 -9.25 -1.54
CA VAL A 284 -10.46 -10.11 -0.42
C VAL A 284 -11.58 -9.50 0.40
N ARG A 285 -12.62 -10.27 0.72
CA ARG A 285 -13.66 -9.86 1.66
C ARG A 285 -13.21 -10.20 3.07
N LEU A 286 -13.10 -9.18 3.93
CA LEU A 286 -12.70 -9.33 5.32
C LEU A 286 -13.86 -8.90 6.22
N PRO A 287 -14.35 -9.77 7.14
CA PRO A 287 -15.45 -9.42 8.03
C PRO A 287 -15.13 -8.22 8.95
N GLN A 288 -13.85 -7.96 9.19
CA GLN A 288 -13.35 -6.87 10.02
C GLN A 288 -13.30 -5.51 9.29
N VAL A 289 -13.41 -5.48 7.97
CA VAL A 289 -13.38 -4.24 7.19
C VAL A 289 -14.81 -3.76 6.97
N ARG A 290 -15.25 -2.79 7.76
CA ARG A 290 -16.54 -2.13 7.59
C ARG A 290 -16.33 -0.77 6.95
N TRP A 291 -16.82 -0.59 5.71
CA TRP A 291 -17.02 0.75 5.16
C TRP A 291 -18.43 1.22 5.50
N HIS A 292 -18.55 2.25 6.34
CA HIS A 292 -19.84 2.80 6.77
C HIS A 292 -20.63 3.31 5.55
N THR A 293 -21.70 2.59 5.20
CA THR A 293 -22.52 2.90 4.01
C THR A 293 -24.02 2.85 4.29
N ALA A 294 -24.44 3.14 5.52
CA ALA A 294 -25.84 3.46 5.81
C ALA A 294 -26.18 4.80 5.15
N TRP A 295 -26.63 4.75 3.89
CA TRP A 295 -27.00 5.91 3.12
C TRP A 295 -28.52 5.93 2.98
N GLU A 296 -29.20 6.66 3.86
CA GLU A 296 -30.65 6.87 3.77
C GLU A 296 -31.02 7.95 2.72
N ASP A 297 -30.04 8.61 2.12
CA ASP A 297 -30.23 9.68 1.14
C ASP A 297 -30.03 9.21 -0.31
N GLU A 298 -31.06 9.43 -1.13
CA GLU A 298 -31.07 9.09 -2.55
C GLU A 298 -30.03 9.89 -3.37
N GLY A 299 -29.73 11.13 -2.96
CA GLY A 299 -28.70 11.97 -3.60
C GLY A 299 -27.30 11.35 -3.50
N ARG A 300 -26.93 10.87 -2.31
CA ARG A 300 -25.68 10.12 -2.10
C ARG A 300 -25.61 8.82 -2.89
N ARG A 301 -26.73 8.09 -3.05
CA ARG A 301 -26.77 6.88 -3.88
C ARG A 301 -26.46 7.19 -5.34
N ARG A 302 -27.12 8.19 -5.95
CA ARG A 302 -26.86 8.62 -7.33
C ARG A 302 -25.42 9.10 -7.52
N TRP A 303 -24.88 9.85 -6.55
CA TRP A 303 -23.48 10.25 -6.58
C TRP A 303 -22.53 9.05 -6.51
N HIS A 304 -22.82 8.05 -5.67
CA HIS A 304 -22.04 6.82 -5.60
C HIS A 304 -22.06 6.04 -6.93
N GLU A 305 -23.25 5.86 -7.52
CA GLU A 305 -23.41 5.20 -8.82
C GLU A 305 -22.64 5.92 -9.93
N SER A 306 -22.75 7.25 -10.00
CA SER A 306 -21.99 8.08 -10.94
C SER A 306 -20.47 7.93 -10.73
N LYS A 307 -20.00 7.94 -9.47
CA LYS A 307 -18.59 7.67 -9.16
C LYS A 307 -18.15 6.28 -9.61
N MET A 308 -18.96 5.23 -9.40
CA MET A 308 -18.59 3.88 -9.85
C MET A 308 -18.58 3.77 -11.37
N SER A 309 -19.55 4.39 -12.05
CA SER A 309 -19.59 4.45 -13.52
C SER A 309 -18.34 5.13 -14.08
N SER A 310 -17.97 6.30 -13.54
CA SER A 310 -16.75 7.00 -13.97
C SER A 310 -15.48 6.17 -13.74
N LYS A 311 -15.39 5.33 -12.70
CA LYS A 311 -14.23 4.46 -12.51
C LYS A 311 -14.07 3.44 -13.66
N ARG A 312 -15.17 2.85 -14.13
CA ARG A 312 -15.14 1.91 -15.27
C ARG A 312 -14.68 2.60 -16.55
N GLU A 313 -15.31 3.73 -16.86
CA GLU A 313 -14.96 4.51 -18.06
C GLU A 313 -13.50 4.95 -18.06
N ARG A 314 -12.99 5.42 -16.91
CA ARG A 314 -11.58 5.78 -16.76
C ARG A 314 -10.64 4.60 -17.03
N ALA A 315 -10.93 3.45 -16.43
CA ALA A 315 -10.15 2.24 -16.63
C ALA A 315 -10.15 1.82 -18.11
N ASP A 316 -11.30 1.82 -18.78
CA ASP A 316 -11.39 1.43 -20.19
C ASP A 316 -10.61 2.37 -21.12
N LYS A 317 -10.70 3.69 -20.89
CA LYS A 317 -9.92 4.68 -21.65
C LYS A 317 -8.42 4.53 -21.44
N GLN A 318 -7.99 4.31 -20.21
CA GLN A 318 -6.57 4.11 -19.89
C GLN A 318 -6.02 2.81 -20.48
N MET A 319 -6.77 1.70 -20.36
CA MET A 319 -6.37 0.41 -20.94
C MET A 319 -6.31 0.46 -22.47
N SER A 320 -7.27 1.15 -23.10
CA SER A 320 -7.26 1.37 -24.55
C SER A 320 -6.04 2.18 -24.99
N ALA A 321 -5.69 3.24 -24.24
CA ALA A 321 -4.51 4.05 -24.52
C ALA A 321 -3.18 3.31 -24.28
N LEU A 322 -3.16 2.38 -23.32
CA LEU A 322 -1.99 1.55 -23.02
C LEU A 322 -1.76 0.47 -24.08
N GLY A 323 -2.80 0.06 -24.80
CA GLY A 323 -2.70 -0.89 -25.92
C GLY A 323 -2.39 -2.33 -25.50
N ILE A 324 -2.65 -2.69 -24.24
CA ILE A 324 -2.46 -4.06 -23.71
C ILE A 324 -3.79 -4.68 -23.32
N LYS A 325 -3.81 -6.02 -23.20
CA LYS A 325 -4.96 -6.74 -22.67
C LYS A 325 -5.20 -6.35 -21.20
N LYS A 326 -6.47 -6.31 -20.81
CA LYS A 326 -6.83 -6.20 -19.39
C LYS A 326 -6.32 -7.43 -18.64
N GLY A 327 -5.86 -7.19 -17.42
CA GLY A 327 -5.47 -8.26 -16.51
C GLY A 327 -6.67 -8.90 -15.80
N THR A 328 -6.38 -9.77 -14.86
CA THR A 328 -7.38 -10.48 -14.05
C THR A 328 -7.15 -10.30 -12.55
N VAL A 329 -8.20 -10.54 -11.77
CA VAL A 329 -8.19 -10.50 -10.30
C VAL A 329 -9.01 -11.65 -9.74
N GLU A 330 -8.46 -12.32 -8.72
CA GLU A 330 -9.15 -13.33 -7.92
C GLU A 330 -9.97 -12.64 -6.82
N HIS A 331 -11.26 -12.95 -6.73
CA HIS A 331 -12.13 -12.46 -5.67
C HIS A 331 -12.29 -13.55 -4.61
N LEU A 332 -11.78 -13.32 -3.40
CA LEU A 332 -11.76 -14.32 -2.32
C LEU A 332 -12.62 -13.82 -1.15
N GLY A 333 -13.49 -14.66 -0.59
CA GLY A 333 -14.38 -14.27 0.50
C GLY A 333 -15.13 -15.42 1.12
#